data_AF-A0A7Y4CSX6-F1
#
_entry.id   AF-A0A7Y4CSX6-F1
#
_cell.length_a   1.000
_cell.length_b   1.000
_cell.length_c   1.000
_cell.angle_alpha   90.00
_cell.angle_beta   90.00
_cell.angle_gamma   90.00
#
_symmetry.space_group_name_H-M   'P 1'
#
loop_
_entity.id
_entity.type
_entity.pdbx_description
1 polymer ?
#
loop_
_entity_poly.entity_id
_entity_poly.type
_entity_poly.pdbx_seq_one_letter_code
_entity_poly.pdbx_strand_id
1 'polypeptide(L)' 'MIEQILFQTLLTLVVFFYPVFLIFKRAGLNTNLSFTIFIPFIGYLVCPLVLVFSKWNTSKIVEDN' A
#
# COMPACT_ATOMS: atom_id res chain seq x y z
N MET A 1 -29.84 2.19 3.08
CA MET A 1 -29.19 0.89 2.80
C MET A 1 -28.03 1.04 1.82
N ILE A 2 -28.25 1.52 0.58
CA ILE A 2 -27.16 1.69 -0.42
C ILE A 2 -26.08 2.67 0.05
N GLU A 3 -26.45 3.81 0.63
CA GLU A 3 -25.48 4.80 1.14
C GLU A 3 -24.56 4.24 2.23
N GLN A 4 -25.11 3.41 3.12
CA GLN A 4 -24.33 2.76 4.19
C GLN A 4 -23.32 1.77 3.61
N ILE A 5 -23.73 1.00 2.60
CA ILE A 5 -22.86 0.05 1.89
C ILE A 5 -21.76 0.80 1.16
N LEU A 6 -22.08 1.89 0.45
CA LEU A 6 -21.10 2.73 -0.23
C LEU A 6 -20.08 3.34 0.76
N PHE A 7 -20.57 3.92 1.86
CA PHE A 7 -19.72 4.51 2.88
C PHE A 7 -18.79 3.48 3.51
N GLN A 8 -19.33 2.32 3.89
CA GLN A 8 -18.54 1.22 4.46
C GLN A 8 -17.52 0.68 3.46
N THR A 9 -17.88 0.57 2.18
CA THR A 9 -16.97 0.12 1.11
C THR A 9 -15.81 1.09 0.93
N LEU A 10 -16.08 2.40 0.85
CA LEU A 10 -15.04 3.43 0.74
C LEU A 10 -14.13 3.46 1.97
N LEU A 11 -14.69 3.36 3.17
CA LEU A 11 -13.92 3.37 4.41
C LEU A 11 -13.00 2.15 4.49
N THR A 12 -13.54 0.96 4.18
CA THR A 12 -12.76 -0.29 4.11
C THR A 12 -11.64 -0.16 3.07
N LEU A 13 -11.95 0.37 1.90
CA LEU A 13 -10.97 0.59 0.84
C LEU A 13 -9.83 1.49 1.32
N VAL A 14 -10.13 2.62 1.94
CA VAL A 14 -9.12 3.55 2.47
C VAL A 14 -8.29 2.88 3.57
N VAL A 15 -8.92 2.21 4.53
CA VAL A 15 -8.22 1.57 5.66
C VAL A 15 -7.26 0.47 5.19
N PHE A 16 -7.61 -0.28 4.15
CA PHE A 16 -6.73 -1.33 3.61
C PHE A 16 -5.70 -0.80 2.61
N PHE A 17 -6.08 0.13 1.74
CA PHE A 17 -5.18 0.66 0.71
C PHE A 17 -4.13 1.63 1.27
N TYR A 18 -4.56 2.53 2.17
CA TYR A 18 -3.69 3.57 2.73
C TYR A 18 -2.38 3.05 3.35
N PRO A 19 -2.37 2.00 4.20
CA PRO A 19 -1.13 1.49 4.76
C PRO A 19 -0.20 0.93 3.67
N VAL A 20 -0.74 0.22 2.67
CA VAL A 20 0.07 -0.33 1.55
C VAL A 20 0.71 0.82 0.76
N PHE A 21 -0.06 1.84 0.43
CA PHE A 21 0.43 3.05 -0.22
C PHE A 21 1.57 3.71 0.58
N LEU A 22 1.39 3.83 1.91
CA LEU A 22 2.38 4.45 2.79
C LEU A 22 3.68 3.64 2.86
N ILE A 23 3.60 2.31 2.88
CA ILE A 23 4.77 1.42 2.85
C ILE A 23 5.53 1.60 1.54
N PHE A 24 4.86 1.57 0.39
CA PHE A 24 5.50 1.79 -0.92
C PHE A 24 6.18 3.15 -0.99
N LYS A 25 5.52 4.21 -0.49
CA LYS A 25 6.08 5.56 -0.41
C LYS A 25 7.33 5.61 0.48
N ARG A 26 7.32 4.96 1.64
CA ARG A 26 8.46 4.91 2.59
C ARG A 26 9.62 4.07 2.07
N ALA A 27 9.32 2.97 1.39
CA ALA A 27 10.34 2.12 0.75
C ALA A 27 11.06 2.85 -0.40
N GLY A 28 10.52 3.98 -0.87
CA GLY A 28 11.03 4.70 -2.04
C GLY A 28 10.66 4.01 -3.36
N LEU A 29 9.64 3.15 -3.33
CA LEU A 29 9.13 2.43 -4.49
C LEU A 29 8.16 3.29 -5.29
N ASN A 30 7.93 2.90 -6.54
CA ASN A 30 6.88 3.50 -7.35
C ASN A 30 5.52 3.23 -6.71
N THR A 31 4.89 4.29 -6.20
CA THR A 31 3.60 4.26 -5.52
C THR A 31 2.48 3.66 -6.39
N ASN A 32 2.61 3.71 -7.72
CA ASN A 32 1.63 3.10 -8.63
C ASN A 32 1.53 1.57 -8.47
N LEU A 33 2.59 0.91 -7.96
CA LEU A 33 2.58 -0.52 -7.66
C LEU A 33 1.74 -0.87 -6.41
N SER A 34 1.39 0.11 -5.57
CA SER A 34 0.49 -0.13 -4.45
C SER A 34 -0.94 -0.45 -4.92
N PHE A 35 -1.36 0.00 -6.10
CA PHE A 35 -2.67 -0.31 -6.67
C PHE A 35 -2.84 -1.78 -7.03
N THR A 36 -1.75 -2.54 -7.15
CA THR A 36 -1.81 -3.98 -7.41
C THR A 36 -2.55 -4.72 -6.28
N ILE A 37 -2.61 -4.16 -5.06
CA ILE A 37 -3.39 -4.69 -3.93
C ILE A 37 -4.89 -4.85 -4.26
N PHE A 38 -5.42 -4.07 -5.21
CA PHE A 38 -6.82 -4.15 -5.63
C PHE A 38 -7.11 -5.36 -6.53
N ILE A 39 -6.09 -6.03 -7.04
CA ILE A 39 -6.26 -7.25 -7.81
C ILE A 39 -6.37 -8.42 -6.82
N PRO A 40 -7.53 -9.08 -6.69
CA PRO A 40 -7.70 -10.17 -5.73
C PRO A 40 -6.70 -11.30 -6.02
N PHE A 41 -6.19 -11.93 -4.97
CA PHE A 41 -5.13 -12.95 -4.96
C PHE A 41 -3.75 -12.45 -5.45
N ILE A 42 -3.70 -11.80 -6.61
CA ILE A 42 -2.45 -11.30 -7.21
C ILE A 42 -1.85 -10.21 -6.34
N GLY A 43 -2.61 -9.20 -5.94
CA GLY A 43 -2.13 -8.12 -5.08
C GLY A 43 -1.59 -8.62 -3.74
N TYR A 44 -2.27 -9.59 -3.15
CA TYR A 44 -1.87 -10.20 -1.88
C TYR A 44 -0.52 -10.93 -1.99
N LEU A 45 -0.17 -11.49 -3.14
CA LEU A 45 1.11 -12.16 -3.37
C LEU A 45 2.19 -11.21 -3.90
N VAL A 46 1.85 -10.36 -4.86
CA VAL A 46 2.79 -9.48 -5.55
C VAL A 46 3.26 -8.35 -4.65
N CYS A 47 2.37 -7.71 -3.88
CA CYS A 47 2.78 -6.63 -2.98
C CYS A 47 3.88 -7.05 -1.98
N PRO A 48 3.75 -8.15 -1.22
CA PRO A 48 4.82 -8.57 -0.32
C PRO A 48 6.08 -9.02 -1.07
N LEU A 49 5.96 -9.70 -2.23
CA LEU A 49 7.14 -10.04 -3.04
C LEU A 49 7.92 -8.79 -3.46
N VAL A 50 7.22 -7.78 -3.98
CA VAL A 50 7.83 -6.50 -4.36
C VAL A 50 8.50 -5.84 -3.17
N LEU A 51 7.84 -5.82 -2.00
CA LEU A 51 8.40 -5.22 -0.79
C LEU A 51 9.63 -5.97 -0.26
N VAL A 52 9.61 -7.30 -0.24
CA VAL A 52 10.71 -8.14 0.24
C VAL A 52 11.94 -8.02 -0.67
N PHE A 53 11.75 -8.00 -1.98
CA PHE A 53 12.86 -7.87 -2.93
C PHE A 53 13.26 -6.42 -3.23
N SER A 54 12.48 -5.44 -2.75
CA SER A 54 12.84 -4.04 -2.93
C SER A 54 14.01 -3.63 -2.04
N LYS A 55 14.86 -2.74 -2.56
CA LYS A 55 15.87 -2.05 -1.76
C LYS A 55 15.21 -0.88 -1.05
N TRP A 56 15.06 -0.98 0.27
CA TRP A 56 14.45 0.08 1.06
C TRP A 56 15.43 1.25 1.16
N ASN A 57 14.95 2.46 0.90
CA ASN A 57 15.77 3.66 0.97
C ASN A 57 15.99 4.09 2.45
N THR A 58 16.95 3.46 3.13
CA THR A 58 17.26 3.71 4.55
C THR A 58 18.03 5.00 4.80
N SER A 59 18.56 5.68 3.77
CA SER A 59 19.38 6.88 3.95
C SER A 59 18.60 8.07 4.52
N LYS A 60 17.27 8.13 4.30
CA LYS A 60 16.42 9.19 4.84
C LYS A 60 16.05 9.05 6.32
N ILE A 61 16.34 7.91 6.95
CA ILE A 61 15.97 7.65 8.36
C ILE A 61 17.05 8.20 9.32
N VAL A 62 18.29 8.38 8.82
CA VAL A 62 19.45 8.79 9.64
C VAL A 62 19.59 10.31 9.74
N GLU A 63 19.07 11.08 8.78
CA GLU A 63 19.24 12.54 8.71
C GLU A 63 18.21 13.33 9.55
N ASP A 64 17.20 12.65 10.12
CA ASP A 64 16.11 13.22 10.94
C ASP A 64 16.23 12.80 12.42
N ASN A 65 17.46 12.60 12.92
CA ASN A 65 17.77 12.42 14.35
C ASN A 65 18.86 13.37 14.80
#